data_AF-A0A8S0SBU6-F1
#
_entry.id   AF-A0A8S0SBU6-F1
#
_cell.length_a   1.000
_cell.length_b   1.000
_cell.length_c   1.000
_cell.angle_alpha   90.00
_cell.angle_beta   90.00
_cell.angle_gamma   90.00
#
_symmetry.space_group_name_H-M   'P 1'
#
loop_
_entity.id
_entity.type
_entity.pdbx_description
1 polymer ?
#
loop_
_entity_poly.entity_id
_entity_poly.type
_entity_poly.pdbx_seq_one_letter_code
_entity_poly.pdbx_strand_id
1 'polypeptide(L)'
;MNRLSSILHVRKCNECGQPLPESYQAPADEPWTTGIFGCTDDTESCWTGLLCPCILFGRNVEQLREDTPWTGPCICHAIFVEGGLAVVAATAALHGMIEPRTTFLICEGLLFGWWMCGIYTGLVRQSLQKKYHLKNSPCDPCMVHCCMHWCALCQEHREMKGRLSDDAVMPMTVVNPPPVQEMNAAGDSRDSVPSSANGTDHTNLEMQPL
;
A
#
# COMPACT_ATOMS: atom_id res chain seq x y z
N MET A 1 3.09 -49.12 0.79
CA MET A 1 1.91 -48.23 0.68
C MET A 1 1.89 -47.29 1.88
N ASN A 2 1.60 -46.01 1.61
CA ASN A 2 1.20 -44.94 2.54
C ASN A 2 2.30 -44.17 3.30
N ARG A 3 2.97 -43.24 2.60
CA ARG A 3 3.52 -42.03 3.25
C ARG A 3 2.55 -40.89 2.91
N LEU A 4 1.75 -40.53 3.90
CA LEU A 4 0.65 -39.58 3.82
C LEU A 4 1.13 -38.19 3.39
N SER A 5 0.44 -37.71 2.37
CA SER A 5 0.37 -36.33 1.91
C SER A 5 0.10 -35.37 3.08
N SER A 6 1.09 -34.58 3.48
CA SER A 6 0.86 -33.32 4.20
C SER A 6 1.32 -32.22 3.27
N ILE A 7 0.39 -31.73 2.45
CA ILE A 7 0.55 -30.54 1.64
C ILE A 7 0.54 -29.36 2.61
N LEU A 8 1.66 -29.12 3.30
CA LEU A 8 1.90 -27.82 3.90
C LEU A 8 1.82 -26.83 2.73
N HIS A 9 0.88 -25.90 2.77
CA HIS A 9 0.74 -24.88 1.74
C HIS A 9 1.95 -23.94 1.87
N VAL A 10 3.10 -24.37 1.35
CA VAL A 10 4.35 -23.61 1.41
C VAL A 10 4.11 -22.32 0.62
N ARG A 11 3.99 -21.21 1.34
CA ARG A 11 3.82 -19.89 0.74
C ARG A 11 5.08 -19.59 -0.06
N LYS A 12 4.91 -19.26 -1.33
CA LYS A 12 6.01 -18.90 -2.23
C LYS A 12 5.98 -17.42 -2.51
N CYS A 13 7.14 -16.81 -2.75
CA CYS A 13 7.23 -15.46 -3.27
C CYS A 13 6.57 -15.39 -4.66
N ASN A 14 5.74 -14.39 -4.90
CA ASN A 14 5.03 -14.25 -6.18
C ASN A 14 5.97 -13.83 -7.34
N GLU A 15 7.12 -13.22 -7.03
CA GLU A 15 8.09 -12.76 -8.02
C GLU A 15 9.12 -13.85 -8.37
N CYS A 16 9.74 -14.47 -7.35
CA CYS A 16 10.84 -15.43 -7.55
C CYS A 16 10.46 -16.90 -7.28
N GLY A 17 9.25 -17.19 -6.81
CA GLY A 17 8.77 -18.54 -6.54
C GLY A 17 9.44 -19.26 -5.35
N GLN A 18 10.34 -18.59 -4.63
CA GLN A 18 11.06 -19.19 -3.51
C GLN A 18 10.13 -19.44 -2.33
N PRO A 19 10.30 -20.56 -1.60
CA PRO A 19 9.54 -20.82 -0.38
C PRO A 19 9.88 -19.75 0.66
N LEU A 20 8.85 -19.10 1.19
CA LEU A 20 8.97 -18.08 2.22
C LEU A 20 9.17 -18.77 3.58
N PRO A 21 10.05 -18.25 4.46
CA PRO A 21 10.15 -18.70 5.85
C PRO A 21 8.79 -18.68 6.55
N GLU A 22 8.58 -19.58 7.52
CA GLU A 22 7.32 -19.59 8.29
C GLU A 22 7.16 -18.33 9.16
N SER A 23 8.26 -17.65 9.50
CA SER A 23 8.30 -16.34 10.15
C SER A 23 8.15 -15.16 9.19
N TYR A 24 8.05 -15.39 7.88
CA TYR A 24 7.88 -14.32 6.91
C TYR A 24 6.46 -13.76 7.00
N GLN A 25 6.35 -12.56 7.55
CA GLN A 25 5.24 -11.68 7.25
C GLN A 25 5.59 -10.91 5.97
N ALA A 26 4.67 -10.94 5.00
CA ALA A 26 4.69 -9.91 3.96
C ALA A 26 4.69 -8.55 4.67
N PRO A 27 5.33 -7.49 4.13
CA PRO A 27 5.54 -6.22 4.84
C PRO A 27 4.27 -5.49 5.35
N ALA A 28 3.08 -6.08 5.25
CA ALA A 28 1.75 -5.62 5.65
C ALA A 28 1.55 -5.37 7.16
N ASP A 29 2.52 -4.75 7.83
CA ASP A 29 2.50 -4.46 9.26
C ASP A 29 2.48 -2.96 9.58
N GLU A 30 2.56 -2.08 8.57
CA GLU A 30 2.42 -0.64 8.80
C GLU A 30 0.99 -0.34 9.30
N PRO A 31 0.84 0.30 10.48
CA PRO A 31 -0.47 0.68 10.97
C PRO A 31 -1.07 1.77 10.08
N TRP A 32 -2.40 1.78 9.98
CA TRP A 32 -3.11 2.95 9.45
C TRP A 32 -2.77 4.17 10.31
N THR A 33 -2.48 5.30 9.68
CA THR A 33 -2.16 6.56 10.38
C THR A 33 -3.33 7.06 11.24
N THR A 34 -4.56 6.78 10.80
CA THR A 34 -5.80 7.15 11.49
C THR A 34 -6.77 5.98 11.56
N GLY A 35 -7.61 5.97 12.61
CA GLY A 35 -8.71 5.03 12.73
C GLY A 35 -9.82 5.29 11.70
N ILE A 36 -10.69 4.30 11.49
CA ILE A 36 -11.80 4.41 10.52
C ILE A 36 -12.76 5.56 10.87
N PHE A 37 -12.97 5.84 12.16
CA PHE A 37 -13.84 6.92 12.63
C PHE A 37 -13.16 8.30 12.67
N GLY A 38 -11.91 8.43 12.25
CA GLY A 38 -11.18 9.72 12.21
C GLY A 38 -11.64 10.66 11.09
N CYS A 39 -12.92 10.62 10.67
CA CYS A 39 -13.40 11.41 9.54
C CYS A 39 -13.15 12.91 9.70
N THR A 40 -13.23 13.42 10.92
CA THR A 40 -13.04 14.84 11.24
C THR A 40 -11.58 15.28 11.28
N ASP A 41 -10.62 14.35 11.21
CA ASP A 41 -9.19 14.66 11.26
C ASP A 41 -8.71 15.37 9.98
N ASP A 42 -9.46 15.25 8.88
CA ASP A 42 -9.32 16.07 7.67
C ASP A 42 -10.68 16.63 7.27
N THR A 43 -10.94 17.88 7.67
CA THR A 43 -12.24 18.55 7.46
C THR A 43 -12.59 18.66 5.97
N GLU A 44 -11.62 18.93 5.10
CA GLU A 44 -11.83 19.06 3.65
C GLU A 44 -12.26 17.71 3.03
N SER A 45 -11.56 16.63 3.39
CA SER A 45 -11.94 15.28 2.95
C SER A 45 -13.28 14.85 3.53
N CYS A 46 -13.57 15.24 4.77
CA CYS A 46 -14.84 14.98 5.45
C CYS A 46 -16.02 15.67 4.74
N TRP A 47 -15.89 16.93 4.34
CA TRP A 47 -16.94 17.62 3.60
C TRP A 47 -17.07 17.08 2.17
N THR A 48 -15.92 16.88 1.51
CA THR A 48 -15.89 16.48 0.11
C THR A 48 -16.68 15.23 -0.11
N GLY A 49 -16.45 14.17 0.67
CA GLY A 49 -17.22 12.99 0.38
C GLY A 49 -18.56 12.90 1.13
N LEU A 50 -18.84 13.72 2.16
CA LEU A 50 -20.20 13.77 2.70
C LEU A 50 -21.16 14.30 1.63
N LEU A 51 -20.69 15.28 0.86
CA LEU A 51 -21.46 15.90 -0.21
C LEU A 51 -21.27 15.21 -1.57
N CYS A 52 -20.08 14.66 -1.83
CA CYS A 52 -19.66 14.09 -3.12
C CYS A 52 -18.73 12.87 -2.93
N PRO A 53 -19.23 11.75 -2.37
CA PRO A 53 -18.41 10.57 -2.08
C PRO A 53 -17.82 9.94 -3.35
N CYS A 54 -18.51 10.05 -4.49
CA CYS A 54 -18.03 9.59 -5.79
C CYS A 54 -16.77 10.33 -6.27
N ILE A 55 -16.67 11.63 -6.01
CA ILE A 55 -15.49 12.44 -6.36
C ILE A 55 -14.32 12.01 -5.48
N LEU A 56 -14.55 11.85 -4.18
CA LEU A 56 -13.51 11.41 -3.25
C LEU A 56 -12.97 10.03 -3.64
N PHE A 57 -13.86 9.08 -3.96
CA PHE A 57 -13.47 7.77 -4.46
C PHE A 57 -12.72 7.83 -5.79
N GLY A 58 -13.17 8.66 -6.74
CA GLY A 58 -12.48 8.86 -8.02
C GLY A 58 -11.04 9.34 -7.83
N ARG A 59 -10.85 10.37 -6.99
CA ARG A 59 -9.52 10.90 -6.65
C ARG A 59 -8.66 9.87 -5.94
N ASN A 60 -9.24 9.06 -5.05
CA ASN A 60 -8.54 7.97 -4.40
C ASN A 60 -7.98 6.96 -5.41
N VAL A 61 -8.77 6.58 -6.42
CA VAL A 61 -8.33 5.64 -7.46
C VAL A 61 -7.23 6.26 -8.33
N GLU A 62 -7.38 7.52 -8.74
CA GLU A 62 -6.37 8.23 -9.55
C GLU A 62 -5.03 8.35 -8.80
N GLN A 63 -5.07 8.68 -7.51
CA GLN A 63 -3.87 8.75 -6.68
C GLN A 63 -3.21 7.37 -6.48
N LEU A 64 -4.01 6.31 -6.50
CA LEU A 64 -3.52 4.95 -6.39
C LEU A 64 -2.95 4.44 -7.71
N ARG A 65 -3.56 4.81 -8.84
CA ARG A 65 -3.31 4.32 -10.20
C ARG A 65 -3.11 5.49 -11.17
N GLU A 66 -1.85 5.80 -11.46
CA GLU A 66 -1.45 6.94 -12.31
C GLU A 66 -1.98 6.87 -13.75
N ASP A 67 -2.27 5.66 -14.24
CA ASP A 67 -2.80 5.40 -15.58
C ASP A 67 -4.33 5.50 -15.67
N THR A 68 -5.01 5.69 -14.53
CA THR A 68 -6.47 5.68 -14.45
C THR A 68 -7.00 7.06 -14.05
N PRO A 69 -7.63 7.82 -14.97
CA PRO A 69 -8.19 9.13 -14.63
C PRO A 69 -9.36 8.99 -13.64
N TRP A 70 -9.50 9.95 -12.73
CA TRP A 70 -10.50 9.90 -11.65
C TRP A 70 -11.97 9.83 -12.13
N THR A 71 -12.26 10.32 -13.34
CA THR A 71 -13.63 10.47 -13.86
C THR A 71 -14.32 9.12 -14.06
N GLY A 72 -13.62 8.11 -14.57
CA GLY A 72 -14.19 6.77 -14.79
C GLY A 72 -14.66 6.11 -13.49
N PRO A 73 -13.78 5.94 -12.48
CA PRO A 73 -14.17 5.41 -11.18
C PRO A 73 -15.22 6.27 -10.47
N CYS A 74 -15.16 7.60 -10.60
CA CYS A 74 -16.19 8.51 -10.06
C CYS A 74 -17.57 8.26 -10.67
N ILE A 75 -17.69 8.20 -12.01
CA ILE A 75 -18.97 7.96 -12.70
C ILE A 75 -19.51 6.59 -12.32
N CYS A 76 -18.67 5.56 -12.32
CA CYS A 76 -19.05 4.21 -11.91
C CYS A 76 -19.63 4.22 -10.49
N HIS A 77 -18.93 4.85 -9.55
CA HIS A 77 -19.37 4.97 -8.16
C HIS A 77 -20.70 5.73 -8.03
N ALA A 78 -20.82 6.87 -8.72
CA ALA A 78 -22.04 7.68 -8.72
C ALA A 78 -23.26 6.90 -9.25
N ILE A 79 -23.09 6.07 -10.27
CA ILE A 79 -24.19 5.27 -10.83
C ILE A 79 -24.60 4.15 -9.86
N PHE A 80 -23.65 3.35 -9.39
CA PHE A 80 -23.96 2.13 -8.65
C PHE A 80 -24.30 2.37 -7.16
N VAL A 81 -23.71 3.39 -6.54
CA VAL A 81 -23.91 3.69 -5.11
C VAL A 81 -24.98 4.77 -4.95
N GLU A 82 -24.69 5.99 -5.41
CA GLU A 82 -25.60 7.14 -5.25
C GLU A 82 -26.89 6.98 -6.08
N GLY A 83 -26.73 6.60 -7.34
CA GLY A 83 -27.85 6.32 -8.24
C GLY A 83 -28.69 5.14 -7.76
N GLY A 84 -28.04 4.09 -7.24
CA GLY A 84 -28.73 2.95 -6.64
C GLY A 84 -29.59 3.37 -5.45
N LEU A 85 -29.05 4.15 -4.52
CA LEU A 85 -29.78 4.68 -3.38
C LEU A 85 -30.95 5.59 -3.80
N ALA A 86 -30.76 6.44 -4.82
CA ALA A 86 -31.81 7.27 -5.37
C ALA A 86 -32.97 6.44 -5.96
N VAL A 87 -32.65 5.34 -6.67
CA VAL A 87 -33.66 4.42 -7.20
C VAL A 87 -34.39 3.69 -6.08
N VAL A 88 -33.70 3.24 -5.01
CA VAL A 88 -34.36 2.67 -3.82
C VAL A 88 -35.34 3.67 -3.21
N ALA A 89 -34.90 4.90 -2.98
CA ALA A 89 -35.73 5.95 -2.37
C ALA A 89 -36.95 6.29 -3.23
N ALA A 90 -36.76 6.42 -4.55
CA ALA A 90 -37.86 6.63 -5.49
C ALA A 90 -38.82 5.44 -5.49
N THR A 91 -38.31 4.21 -5.51
CA THR A 91 -39.15 2.99 -5.47
C THR A 91 -39.96 2.92 -4.18
N ALA A 92 -39.38 3.27 -3.03
CA ALA A 92 -40.07 3.34 -1.74
C ALA A 92 -41.13 4.45 -1.69
N ALA A 93 -40.84 5.62 -2.25
CA ALA A 93 -41.80 6.73 -2.34
C ALA A 93 -43.00 6.40 -3.25
N LEU A 94 -42.78 5.55 -4.25
CA LEU A 94 -43.78 5.15 -5.25
C LEU A 94 -44.32 3.72 -5.02
N HIS A 95 -44.20 3.19 -3.79
CA HIS A 95 -44.52 1.79 -3.43
C HIS A 95 -45.95 1.33 -3.76
N GLY A 96 -46.88 2.26 -4.06
CA GLY A 96 -48.24 1.96 -4.52
C GLY A 96 -48.48 2.06 -6.04
N MET A 97 -47.50 2.50 -6.83
CA MET A 97 -47.60 2.69 -8.29
C MET A 97 -46.77 1.67 -9.09
N ILE A 98 -45.85 0.97 -8.43
CA ILE A 98 -44.95 0.01 -9.09
C ILE A 98 -45.46 -1.41 -8.83
N GLU A 99 -45.62 -2.18 -9.90
CA GLU A 99 -46.03 -3.60 -9.83
C GLU A 99 -45.02 -4.40 -8.98
N PRO A 100 -45.46 -5.31 -8.08
CA PRO A 100 -44.58 -6.07 -7.18
C PRO A 100 -43.47 -6.86 -7.90
N ARG A 101 -43.73 -7.35 -9.13
CA ARG A 101 -42.68 -8.01 -9.95
C ARG A 101 -41.57 -7.05 -10.36
N THR A 102 -41.93 -5.81 -10.70
CA THR A 102 -40.96 -4.78 -11.08
C THR A 102 -40.14 -4.34 -9.88
N THR A 103 -40.77 -4.16 -8.71
CA THR A 103 -40.06 -3.88 -7.45
C THR A 103 -39.06 -4.98 -7.11
N PHE A 104 -39.44 -6.25 -7.27
CA PHE A 104 -38.55 -7.39 -7.03
C PHE A 104 -37.31 -7.36 -7.95
N LEU A 105 -37.51 -7.16 -9.26
CA LEU A 105 -36.41 -7.08 -10.24
C LEU A 105 -35.50 -5.87 -9.98
N ILE A 106 -36.08 -4.73 -9.60
CA ILE A 106 -35.31 -3.53 -9.23
C ILE A 106 -34.44 -3.83 -8.00
N CYS A 107 -35.02 -4.41 -6.94
CA CYS A 107 -34.27 -4.78 -5.75
C CYS A 107 -33.13 -5.76 -6.06
N GLU A 108 -33.38 -6.79 -6.86
CA GLU A 108 -32.36 -7.75 -7.27
C GLU A 108 -31.20 -7.06 -8.03
N GLY A 109 -31.52 -6.25 -9.05
CA GLY A 109 -30.52 -5.52 -9.82
C GLY A 109 -29.71 -4.53 -8.98
N LEU A 110 -30.35 -3.83 -8.05
CA LEU A 110 -29.68 -2.90 -7.14
C LEU A 110 -28.75 -3.61 -6.15
N LEU A 111 -29.16 -4.78 -5.62
CA LEU A 111 -28.31 -5.60 -4.77
C LEU A 111 -27.07 -6.11 -5.53
N PHE A 112 -27.24 -6.57 -6.77
CA PHE A 112 -26.11 -6.97 -7.61
C PHE A 112 -25.18 -5.80 -7.93
N GLY A 113 -25.71 -4.64 -8.30
CA GLY A 113 -24.94 -3.43 -8.56
C GLY A 113 -24.15 -2.96 -7.34
N TRP A 114 -24.81 -2.90 -6.17
CA TRP A 114 -24.19 -2.57 -4.90
C TRP A 114 -23.05 -3.55 -4.55
N TRP A 115 -23.30 -4.85 -4.68
CA TRP A 115 -22.30 -5.87 -4.39
C TRP A 115 -21.07 -5.76 -5.30
N MET A 116 -21.27 -5.58 -6.61
CA MET A 116 -20.15 -5.39 -7.56
C MET A 116 -19.34 -4.13 -7.25
N CYS A 117 -20.01 -3.04 -6.87
CA CYS A 117 -19.32 -1.82 -6.43
C CYS A 117 -18.53 -2.05 -5.14
N GLY A 118 -19.10 -2.75 -4.15
CA GLY A 118 -18.42 -3.11 -2.91
C GLY A 118 -17.17 -3.97 -3.14
N ILE A 119 -17.22 -4.94 -4.06
CA ILE A 119 -16.03 -5.70 -4.49
C ILE A 119 -14.99 -4.77 -5.11
N TYR A 120 -15.39 -3.92 -6.05
CA TYR A 120 -14.48 -3.01 -6.74
C TYR A 120 -13.77 -2.06 -5.75
N THR A 121 -14.52 -1.41 -4.85
CA THR A 121 -13.95 -0.56 -3.80
C THR A 121 -13.07 -1.36 -2.85
N GLY A 122 -13.45 -2.58 -2.47
CA GLY A 122 -12.62 -3.48 -1.69
C GLY A 122 -11.28 -3.85 -2.36
N LEU A 123 -11.28 -4.07 -3.68
CA LEU A 123 -10.05 -4.31 -4.44
C LEU A 123 -9.15 -3.07 -4.51
N VAL A 124 -9.74 -1.87 -4.57
CA VAL A 124 -9.00 -0.60 -4.46
C VAL A 124 -8.36 -0.49 -3.08
N ARG A 125 -9.09 -0.78 -2.01
CA ARG A 125 -8.54 -0.81 -0.64
C ARG A 125 -7.40 -1.82 -0.49
N GLN A 126 -7.54 -3.02 -1.05
CA GLN A 126 -6.46 -4.02 -1.06
C GLN A 126 -5.25 -3.55 -1.87
N SER A 127 -5.47 -2.88 -3.00
CA SER A 127 -4.39 -2.29 -3.80
C SER A 127 -3.65 -1.20 -3.01
N LEU A 128 -4.38 -0.40 -2.23
CA LEU A 128 -3.82 0.60 -1.33
C LEU A 128 -2.98 -0.04 -0.22
N GLN A 129 -3.55 -1.05 0.46
CA GLN A 129 -2.85 -1.79 1.51
C GLN A 129 -1.58 -2.46 0.98
N LYS A 130 -1.61 -2.98 -0.25
CA LYS A 130 -0.44 -3.55 -0.91
C LYS A 130 0.59 -2.48 -1.26
N LYS A 131 0.18 -1.32 -1.77
CA LYS A 131 1.08 -0.21 -2.17
C LYS A 131 1.83 0.37 -0.97
N TYR A 132 1.15 0.57 0.15
CA TYR A 132 1.73 1.18 1.35
C TYR A 132 2.04 0.17 2.46
N HIS A 133 2.00 -1.13 2.16
CA HIS A 133 2.29 -2.20 3.11
C HIS A 133 1.48 -2.10 4.42
N LEU A 134 0.21 -1.69 4.31
CA LEU A 134 -0.67 -1.44 5.46
C LEU A 134 -1.26 -2.73 6.00
N LYS A 135 -1.54 -2.72 7.30
CA LYS A 135 -2.25 -3.80 7.98
C LYS A 135 -3.63 -4.06 7.36
N ASN A 136 -3.95 -5.34 7.21
CA ASN A 136 -5.29 -5.79 6.83
C ASN A 136 -6.33 -5.28 7.85
N SER A 137 -7.46 -4.81 7.34
CA SER A 137 -8.56 -4.38 8.21
C SER A 137 -9.17 -5.61 8.90
N PRO A 138 -9.68 -5.47 10.15
CA PRO A 138 -10.22 -6.60 10.92
C PRO A 138 -11.50 -7.20 10.32
N CYS A 139 -12.14 -6.52 9.38
CA CYS A 139 -13.32 -6.98 8.64
C CYS A 139 -12.95 -7.21 7.17
N ASP A 140 -13.66 -8.15 6.52
CA ASP A 140 -13.57 -8.34 5.08
C ASP A 140 -13.77 -6.99 4.36
N PRO A 141 -12.94 -6.61 3.37
CA PRO A 141 -13.02 -5.31 2.71
C PRO A 141 -14.43 -4.96 2.21
N CYS A 142 -15.22 -5.95 1.80
CA CYS A 142 -16.59 -5.75 1.35
C CYS A 142 -17.53 -5.30 2.50
N MET A 143 -17.32 -5.82 3.71
CA MET A 143 -18.15 -5.50 4.89
C MET A 143 -17.91 -4.07 5.38
N VAL A 144 -16.68 -3.56 5.27
CA VAL A 144 -16.34 -2.19 5.67
C VAL A 144 -17.01 -1.17 4.76
N HIS A 145 -17.01 -1.39 3.44
CA HIS A 145 -17.69 -0.50 2.49
C HIS A 145 -19.21 -0.67 2.49
N CYS A 146 -19.74 -1.76 3.02
CA CYS A 146 -21.20 -1.93 3.17
C CYS A 146 -21.76 -1.10 4.35
N CYS A 147 -21.07 -1.08 5.49
CA CYS A 147 -21.58 -0.45 6.72
C CYS A 147 -20.96 0.93 7.04
N MET A 148 -19.74 1.20 6.55
CA MET A 148 -18.95 2.37 6.89
C MET A 148 -18.28 2.98 5.64
N HIS A 149 -18.99 2.93 4.51
CA HIS A 149 -18.51 3.38 3.21
C HIS A 149 -17.83 4.76 3.26
N TRP A 150 -18.54 5.70 3.89
CA TRP A 150 -18.10 7.07 4.08
C TRP A 150 -16.77 7.20 4.82
N CYS A 151 -16.69 6.51 5.95
CA CYS A 151 -15.54 6.55 6.85
C CYS A 151 -14.31 5.89 6.22
N ALA A 152 -14.52 4.79 5.51
CA ALA A 152 -13.47 4.07 4.81
C ALA A 152 -12.84 4.93 3.69
N LEU A 153 -13.66 5.60 2.87
CA LEU A 153 -13.17 6.49 1.81
C LEU A 153 -12.33 7.65 2.36
N CYS A 154 -12.77 8.25 3.47
CA CYS A 154 -12.03 9.30 4.15
C CYS A 154 -10.70 8.79 4.70
N GLN A 155 -10.70 7.63 5.35
CA GLN A 155 -9.49 7.00 5.88
C GLN A 155 -8.47 6.75 4.76
N GLU A 156 -8.92 6.17 3.65
CA GLU A 156 -8.07 5.87 2.48
C GLU A 156 -7.48 7.14 1.88
N HIS A 157 -8.30 8.18 1.72
CA HIS A 157 -7.85 9.46 1.19
C HIS A 157 -6.77 10.10 2.05
N ARG A 158 -7.00 10.16 3.37
CA ARG A 158 -6.04 10.72 4.33
C ARG A 158 -4.73 9.94 4.34
N GLU A 159 -4.81 8.61 4.31
CA GLU A 159 -3.62 7.77 4.29
C GLU A 159 -2.76 8.09 3.06
N MET A 160 -3.36 8.13 1.87
CA MET A 160 -2.59 8.46 0.66
C MET A 160 -2.04 9.88 0.68
N LYS A 161 -2.83 10.85 1.15
CA LYS A 161 -2.41 12.25 1.27
C LYS A 161 -1.23 12.42 2.24
N GLY A 162 -1.28 11.77 3.39
CA GLY A 162 -0.19 11.80 4.39
C GLY A 162 1.11 11.22 3.86
N ARG A 163 1.05 10.08 3.16
CA ARG A 163 2.24 9.45 2.59
C ARG A 163 2.85 10.27 1.45
N LEU A 164 2.03 10.93 0.62
CA LEU A 164 2.54 11.87 -0.40
C LEU A 164 3.26 13.07 0.22
N SER A 165 2.75 13.62 1.33
CA SER A 165 3.43 14.73 2.00
C SER A 165 4.77 14.31 2.62
N ASP A 166 4.87 13.09 3.15
CA ASP A 166 6.12 12.60 3.73
C ASP A 166 7.20 12.41 2.66
N ASP A 167 6.85 11.84 1.50
CA ASP A 167 7.76 11.71 0.34
C ASP A 167 8.24 13.07 -0.17
N ALA A 168 7.39 14.10 -0.15
CA ALA A 168 7.73 15.45 -0.60
C ALA A 168 8.65 16.22 0.38
N VAL A 169 8.64 15.86 1.67
CA VAL A 169 9.38 16.58 2.72
C VAL A 169 10.81 16.07 2.89
N MET A 170 11.17 14.88 2.41
CA MET A 170 12.55 14.37 2.47
C MET A 170 13.46 15.18 1.51
N PRO A 171 14.33 16.09 1.99
CA PRO A 171 15.27 16.76 1.10
C PRO A 171 16.27 15.72 0.60
N MET A 172 16.47 15.67 -0.72
CA MET A 172 17.50 14.85 -1.34
C MET A 172 18.82 15.05 -0.57
N THR A 173 19.26 14.03 0.17
CA THR A 173 20.53 14.11 0.88
C THR A 173 21.61 14.22 -0.19
N VAL A 174 22.20 15.40 -0.32
CA VAL A 174 23.36 15.61 -1.19
C VAL A 174 24.49 14.77 -0.60
N VAL A 175 24.65 13.55 -1.11
CA VAL A 175 25.80 12.71 -0.84
C VAL A 175 26.98 13.38 -1.56
N ASN A 176 27.75 14.17 -0.82
CA ASN A 176 28.97 14.75 -1.36
C ASN A 176 29.93 13.58 -1.69
N PRO A 177 30.46 13.50 -2.93
CA PRO A 177 31.39 12.43 -3.27
C PRO A 177 32.62 12.50 -2.36
N PRO A 178 33.16 11.35 -1.89
CA PRO A 178 34.39 11.34 -1.14
C PRO A 178 35.51 12.00 -1.95
N PRO A 179 36.39 12.79 -1.32
CA PRO A 179 37.46 13.48 -2.02
C PRO A 179 38.32 12.47 -2.79
N VAL A 180 38.66 12.80 -4.04
CA VAL A 180 39.48 11.95 -4.90
C VAL A 180 40.80 11.68 -4.20
N GLN A 181 40.99 10.44 -3.76
CA GLN A 181 42.22 10.01 -3.11
C GLN A 181 43.23 9.66 -4.19
N GLU A 182 44.13 10.60 -4.48
CA GLU A 182 45.23 10.37 -5.43
C GLU A 182 46.25 9.41 -4.83
N MET A 183 46.47 8.28 -5.50
CA MET A 183 47.57 7.37 -5.20
C MET A 183 48.76 7.74 -6.08
N ASN A 184 49.72 8.47 -5.52
CA ASN A 184 50.96 8.81 -6.21
C ASN A 184 51.91 7.60 -6.19
N ALA A 185 52.10 6.96 -7.35
CA ALA A 185 53.01 5.83 -7.56
C ALA A 185 54.42 6.24 -8.03
N ALA A 186 54.97 7.33 -7.48
CA ALA A 186 56.31 7.79 -7.82
C ALA A 186 57.08 8.27 -6.58
N GLY A 187 58.05 7.46 -6.16
CA GLY A 187 58.95 7.72 -5.03
C GLY A 187 59.91 6.55 -4.84
N ASP A 188 60.65 6.21 -5.88
CA ASP A 188 61.73 5.22 -5.86
C ASP A 188 62.93 5.76 -5.06
N SER A 189 63.42 4.92 -4.14
CA SER A 189 64.81 4.76 -3.65
C SER A 189 65.76 5.96 -3.64
N ARG A 190 66.23 6.36 -2.44
CA ARG A 190 67.66 6.42 -2.05
C ARG A 190 67.89 6.97 -0.63
N ASP A 191 68.60 6.15 0.14
CA ASP A 191 69.68 6.45 1.08
C ASP A 191 69.45 7.08 2.48
N SER A 192 69.95 6.30 3.44
CA SER A 192 70.73 6.66 4.65
C SER A 192 70.02 6.86 6.00
N VAL A 193 70.10 5.79 6.80
CA VAL A 193 69.91 5.73 8.27
C VAL A 193 71.16 6.26 8.98
N PRO A 194 71.05 6.98 10.12
CA PRO A 194 72.08 6.97 11.16
C PRO A 194 71.74 5.93 12.25
N SER A 195 72.76 5.15 12.56
CA SER A 195 72.80 4.07 13.55
C SER A 195 72.74 4.57 14.99
N SER A 196 72.00 3.89 15.88
CA SER A 196 72.36 3.79 17.30
C SER A 196 71.74 2.56 17.98
N ALA A 197 72.58 1.53 18.08
CA ALA A 197 72.82 0.60 19.20
C ALA A 197 71.67 -0.01 20.05
N ASN A 198 71.68 -1.35 20.00
CA ASN A 198 71.64 -2.34 21.10
C ASN A 198 70.31 -2.94 21.61
N GLY A 199 70.25 -4.27 21.51
CA GLY A 199 69.46 -5.19 22.35
C GLY A 199 68.74 -6.29 21.53
N THR A 200 69.43 -7.39 21.16
CA THR A 200 69.21 -8.80 21.67
C THR A 200 67.74 -9.23 21.72
N ASP A 201 67.24 -10.31 21.10
CA ASP A 201 67.83 -11.56 20.61
C ASP A 201 66.88 -12.26 19.60
N HIS A 202 67.48 -12.97 18.63
CA HIS A 202 67.16 -14.30 18.05
C HIS A 202 65.71 -14.86 18.16
N THR A 203 65.04 -15.43 17.14
CA THR A 203 65.45 -16.25 15.97
C THR A 203 64.41 -16.22 14.84
N ASN A 204 64.88 -16.40 13.61
CA ASN A 204 64.17 -16.46 12.32
C ASN A 204 63.60 -17.86 11.97
N LEU A 205 62.82 -17.90 10.87
CA LEU A 205 62.42 -19.01 9.97
C LEU A 205 60.94 -19.45 10.10
N GLU A 206 60.11 -19.60 9.05
CA GLU A 206 60.17 -19.34 7.60
C GLU A 206 58.77 -19.68 6.98
N MET A 207 58.40 -19.02 5.86
CA MET A 207 57.49 -19.40 4.72
C MET A 207 56.11 -20.07 4.96
N GLN A 208 55.02 -19.90 4.20
CA GLN A 208 54.63 -19.24 2.93
C GLN A 208 53.08 -19.40 2.79
N PRO A 209 52.34 -18.49 2.10
CA PRO A 209 50.88 -18.58 2.00
C PRO A 209 50.38 -19.58 0.94
N LEU A 210 49.23 -20.22 1.23
CA LEU A 210 48.33 -20.87 0.25
C LEU A 210 47.35 -19.83 -0.33
#